data_AF-A0A547PR79-F1
#
_entry.id   AF-A0A547PR79-F1
#
_cell.length_a   1.000
_cell.length_b   1.000
_cell.length_c   1.000
_cell.angle_alpha   90.00
_cell.angle_beta   90.00
_cell.angle_gamma   90.00
#
_symmetry.space_group_name_H-M   'P 1'
#
loop_
_entity.id
_entity.type
_entity.pdbx_description
1 polymer ?
#
loop_
_entity_poly.entity_id
_entity_poly.type
_entity_poly.pdbx_seq_one_letter_code
_entity_poly.pdbx_strand_id
1 'polypeptide(L)'
;MLAQGVAAIFFIADAVDDLMAAPPGLHVLAEALVAAVLVVGIGVVGWQLRLTLEEMRRQEQALDTARGDFLRVVEEQFTTWDLTPAEKDVGLMALKGADVAEIAEARGAAQGTVRAQLTRIYAKAGVSGRAQFAAWFVEDLLD
;
A
#
# COMPACT_ATOMS: atom_id res chain seq x y z
N MET A 1 11.25 10.53 -17.90
CA MET A 1 12.37 9.57 -17.75
C MET A 1 12.77 8.93 -19.07
N LEU A 2 11.86 8.31 -19.84
CA LEU A 2 12.21 7.72 -21.14
C LEU A 2 12.84 8.73 -22.12
N ALA A 3 12.26 9.94 -22.25
CA ALA A 3 12.80 10.98 -23.13
C ALA A 3 14.21 11.46 -22.72
N GLN A 4 14.48 11.56 -21.41
CA GLN A 4 15.81 11.91 -20.90
C GLN A 4 16.83 10.79 -21.11
N GLY A 5 16.42 9.53 -20.94
CA GLY A 5 17.27 8.37 -21.21
C GLY A 5 17.65 8.26 -22.69
N VAL A 6 16.68 8.49 -23.58
CA VAL A 6 16.92 8.54 -25.04
C VAL A 6 17.85 9.69 -25.40
N ALA A 7 17.65 10.88 -24.81
CA ALA A 7 18.54 12.02 -25.03
C ALA A 7 19.98 11.75 -24.56
N ALA A 8 20.16 11.11 -23.39
CA ALA A 8 21.48 10.77 -22.90
C ALA A 8 22.18 9.69 -23.73
N ILE A 9 21.46 8.66 -24.20
CA ILE A 9 22.02 7.65 -25.10
C ILE A 9 22.46 8.28 -26.41
N PHE A 10 21.65 9.18 -26.98
CA PHE A 10 21.99 9.90 -28.21
C PHE A 10 23.26 10.75 -28.04
N PHE A 11 23.35 11.55 -26.97
CA PHE A 11 24.53 12.38 -26.70
C PHE A 11 25.80 11.58 -26.39
N ILE A 12 25.68 10.41 -25.75
CA ILE A 12 26.83 9.53 -25.51
C ILE A 12 27.33 8.92 -26.84
N ALA A 13 26.42 8.53 -27.74
CA ALA A 13 26.79 8.00 -29.04
C ALA A 13 27.49 9.06 -29.91
N ASP A 14 26.95 10.28 -29.93
CA ASP A 14 27.48 11.43 -30.66
C ASP A 14 28.90 11.79 -30.20
N ALA A 15 29.11 11.92 -28.88
CA ALA A 15 30.42 12.23 -28.30
C ALA A 15 31.50 11.16 -28.57
N VAL A 16 31.10 9.89 -28.77
CA VAL A 16 32.02 8.80 -29.12
C VAL A 16 32.43 8.87 -30.59
N ASP A 17 31.48 9.15 -31.49
CA ASP A 17 31.77 9.33 -32.92
C ASP A 17 32.67 10.55 -33.13
N ASP A 18 32.43 11.65 -32.42
CA ASP A 18 33.23 12.87 -32.53
C ASP A 18 34.66 12.72 -32.00
N LEU A 19 34.85 11.94 -30.93
CA LEU A 19 36.17 11.60 -30.41
C LEU A 19 37.00 10.76 -31.40
N MET A 20 36.33 9.98 -32.26
CA MET A 20 37.00 9.17 -33.28
C MET A 20 37.25 9.93 -34.60
N ALA A 21 36.56 11.05 -34.85
CA ALA A 21 36.50 11.67 -36.18
C ALA A 21 37.41 12.90 -36.44
N ALA A 22 37.73 13.79 -35.48
CA ALA A 22 38.41 15.07 -35.84
C ALA A 22 39.14 15.82 -34.67
N PRO A 23 40.03 16.81 -34.95
CA PRO A 23 40.80 17.53 -33.93
C PRO A 23 39.92 18.46 -33.06
N PRO A 24 40.35 18.79 -31.82
CA PRO A 24 39.50 19.46 -30.84
C PRO A 24 39.17 20.90 -31.26
N GLY A 25 37.95 21.10 -31.75
CA GLY A 25 37.34 22.41 -32.00
C GLY A 25 36.31 22.80 -30.93
N LEU A 26 35.79 24.03 -30.99
CA LEU A 26 34.74 24.54 -30.09
C LEU A 26 33.45 23.70 -30.09
N HIS A 27 33.19 22.94 -31.16
CA HIS A 27 32.02 22.06 -31.29
C HIS A 27 32.08 20.86 -30.32
N VAL A 28 33.22 20.15 -30.30
CA VAL A 28 33.48 19.00 -29.42
C VAL A 28 33.40 19.39 -27.95
N LEU A 29 33.85 20.60 -27.58
CA LEU A 29 33.76 21.11 -26.21
C LEU A 29 32.29 21.36 -25.80
N ALA A 30 31.46 21.85 -26.71
CA ALA A 30 30.04 22.09 -26.45
C ALA A 30 29.28 20.77 -26.28
N GLU A 31 29.54 19.77 -27.11
CA GLU A 31 28.93 18.44 -26.99
C GLU A 31 29.35 17.73 -25.70
N ALA A 32 30.63 17.76 -25.36
CA ALA A 32 31.12 17.20 -24.10
C ALA A 32 30.44 17.86 -22.87
N LEU A 33 30.16 19.16 -22.94
CA LEU A 33 29.44 19.88 -21.88
C LEU A 33 27.99 19.42 -21.79
N VAL A 34 27.27 19.31 -22.91
CA VAL A 34 25.87 18.86 -22.91
C VAL A 34 25.77 17.40 -22.43
N ALA A 35 26.68 16.53 -22.87
CA ALA A 35 26.76 15.15 -22.39
C ALA A 35 27.00 15.10 -20.87
N ALA A 36 27.93 15.92 -20.34
CA ALA A 36 28.20 15.99 -18.90
C ALA A 36 26.97 16.47 -18.10
N VAL A 37 26.25 17.50 -18.57
CA VAL A 37 25.04 18.00 -17.92
C VAL A 37 23.93 16.94 -17.91
N LEU A 38 23.77 16.17 -18.99
CA LEU A 38 22.79 15.08 -19.05
C LEU A 38 23.12 13.93 -18.11
N VAL A 39 24.40 13.51 -18.06
CA VAL A 39 24.87 12.46 -17.14
C VAL A 39 24.65 12.87 -15.69
N VAL A 40 25.00 14.11 -15.33
CA VAL A 40 24.76 14.65 -13.98
C VAL A 40 23.26 14.71 -13.68
N GLY A 41 22.45 15.17 -14.65
CA GLY A 41 20.99 15.22 -14.51
C GLY A 41 20.36 13.86 -14.25
N ILE A 42 20.78 12.81 -14.97
CA ILE A 42 20.31 11.43 -14.72
C ILE A 42 20.73 10.95 -13.33
N GLY A 43 21.97 11.24 -12.92
CA GLY A 43 22.46 10.90 -11.58
C GLY A 43 21.62 11.52 -10.47
N VAL A 44 21.36 12.83 -10.56
CA VAL A 44 20.56 13.57 -9.57
C VAL A 44 19.13 13.06 -9.51
N VAL A 45 18.48 12.88 -10.67
CA VAL A 45 17.10 12.39 -10.72
C VAL A 45 17.01 10.95 -10.20
N GLY A 46 17.97 10.09 -10.56
CA GLY A 46 18.03 8.72 -10.05
C GLY A 46 18.24 8.65 -8.54
N TRP A 47 19.08 9.54 -8.00
CA TRP A 47 19.29 9.68 -6.56
C TRP A 47 18.02 10.12 -5.83
N GLN A 48 17.34 11.15 -6.35
CA GLN A 48 16.11 11.66 -5.77
C GLN A 48 14.98 10.62 -5.82
N LEU A 49 14.88 9.85 -6.90
CA LEU A 49 13.92 8.75 -7.00
C LEU A 49 14.17 7.67 -5.94
N ARG A 50 15.43 7.31 -5.68
CA ARG A 50 15.77 6.31 -4.64
C ARG A 50 15.34 6.79 -3.25
N LEU A 51 15.65 8.03 -2.90
CA LEU A 51 15.24 8.62 -1.63
C LEU A 51 13.72 8.64 -1.46
N THR A 52 12.98 9.07 -2.49
CA THR A 52 11.51 9.07 -2.45
C THR A 52 10.93 7.66 -2.33
N LEU A 53 11.48 6.68 -3.05
CA LEU A 53 11.02 5.29 -2.97
C LEU A 53 11.32 4.65 -1.60
N GLU A 54 12.46 4.98 -0.99
CA GLU A 54 12.78 4.53 0.37
C GLU A 54 11.82 5.12 1.40
N GLU A 55 11.48 6.41 1.27
CA GLU A 55 10.51 7.07 2.14
C GLU A 55 9.10 6.47 1.97
N MET A 56 8.66 6.26 0.72
CA MET A 56 7.39 5.60 0.44
C MET A 56 7.33 4.19 1.07
N ARG A 57 8.39 3.39 0.94
CA ARG A 57 8.45 2.05 1.55
C ARG A 57 8.36 2.09 3.07
N ARG A 58 8.96 3.10 3.72
CA ARG A 58 8.85 3.27 5.18
C ARG A 58 7.43 3.63 5.61
N GLN A 59 6.75 4.49 4.85
CA GLN A 59 5.35 4.85 5.11
C GLN A 59 4.42 3.65 4.88
N GLU A 60 4.66 2.87 3.82
CA GLU A 60 3.92 1.64 3.53
C GLU A 60 4.10 0.61 4.66
N GLN A 61 5.33 0.44 5.17
CA GLN A 61 5.61 -0.43 6.31
C GLN A 61 4.95 0.05 7.60
N ALA A 62 4.89 1.35 7.86
CA ALA A 62 4.19 1.90 9.02
C ALA A 62 2.67 1.65 8.96
N LEU A 63 2.08 1.81 7.76
CA LEU A 63 0.67 1.51 7.52
C LEU A 63 0.36 0.01 7.59
N ASP A 64 1.25 -0.84 7.06
CA ASP A 64 1.08 -2.29 7.09
C ASP A 64 1.27 -2.86 8.50
N THR A 65 2.19 -2.28 9.30
CA THR A 65 2.35 -2.62 10.73
C THR A 65 1.10 -2.24 11.52
N ALA A 66 0.58 -1.03 11.35
CA ALA A 66 -0.63 -0.59 12.05
C ALA A 66 -1.87 -1.42 11.68
N ARG A 67 -2.02 -1.78 10.39
CA ARG A 67 -3.14 -2.61 9.91
C ARG A 67 -3.00 -4.08 10.32
N GLY A 68 -1.77 -4.60 10.31
CA GLY A 68 -1.45 -5.95 10.76
C GLY A 68 -1.70 -6.14 12.26
N ASP A 69 -1.33 -5.14 13.06
CA ASP A 69 -1.57 -5.17 14.50
C ASP A 69 -3.07 -5.11 14.83
N PHE A 70 -3.86 -4.28 14.16
CA PHE A 70 -5.31 -4.23 14.38
C PHE A 70 -6.00 -5.56 14.02
N LEU A 71 -5.66 -6.18 12.88
CA LEU A 71 -6.24 -7.47 12.50
C LEU A 71 -5.85 -8.59 13.47
N ARG A 72 -4.62 -8.55 14.00
CA ARG A 72 -4.17 -9.49 15.03
C ARG A 72 -4.97 -9.34 16.32
N VAL A 73 -5.18 -8.10 16.79
CA VAL A 73 -6.03 -7.81 17.95
C VAL A 73 -7.46 -8.31 17.74
N VAL A 74 -8.04 -8.07 16.57
CA VAL A 74 -9.37 -8.59 16.21
C VAL A 74 -9.43 -10.11 16.27
N GLU A 75 -8.42 -10.79 15.71
CA GLU A 75 -8.38 -12.25 15.66
C GLU A 75 -8.15 -12.89 17.03
N GLU A 76 -7.28 -12.29 17.86
CA GLU A 76 -7.08 -12.67 19.26
C GLU A 76 -8.41 -12.55 20.02
N GLN A 77 -9.13 -11.44 19.89
CA GLN A 77 -10.40 -11.26 20.60
C GLN A 77 -11.54 -12.11 20.09
N PHE A 78 -11.60 -12.36 18.79
CA PHE A 78 -12.53 -13.34 18.23
C PHE A 78 -12.26 -14.76 18.76
N THR A 79 -11.01 -15.07 19.08
CA THR A 79 -10.63 -16.32 19.73
C THR A 79 -11.00 -16.33 21.21
N THR A 80 -10.81 -15.22 21.92
CA THR A 80 -11.27 -15.04 23.32
C THR A 80 -12.78 -15.23 23.46
N TRP A 81 -13.57 -14.75 22.49
CA TRP A 81 -15.03 -14.93 22.46
C TRP A 81 -15.49 -16.30 21.92
N ASP A 82 -14.55 -17.20 21.62
CA ASP A 82 -14.83 -18.55 21.10
C ASP A 82 -15.75 -18.51 19.86
N LEU A 83 -15.44 -17.60 18.92
CA LEU A 83 -16.15 -17.51 17.64
C LEU A 83 -15.73 -18.65 16.73
N THR A 84 -16.71 -19.31 16.13
CA THR A 84 -16.47 -20.30 15.08
C THR A 84 -15.88 -19.64 13.83
N PRO A 85 -15.17 -20.35 12.94
CA PRO A 85 -14.62 -19.78 11.72
C PRO A 85 -15.68 -19.02 10.90
N ALA A 86 -16.88 -19.60 10.82
CA ALA A 86 -18.00 -18.97 10.12
C ALA A 86 -18.53 -17.70 10.82
N GLU A 87 -18.40 -17.58 12.14
CA GLU A 87 -18.77 -16.38 12.89
C GLU A 87 -17.69 -15.30 12.78
N LYS A 88 -16.41 -15.68 12.76
CA LYS A 88 -15.29 -14.75 12.55
C LYS A 88 -15.43 -13.98 11.24
N ASP A 89 -15.77 -14.67 10.14
CA ASP A 89 -16.00 -14.03 8.84
C ASP A 89 -17.13 -12.98 8.90
N VAL A 90 -18.25 -13.35 9.54
CA VAL A 90 -19.44 -12.49 9.66
C VAL A 90 -19.16 -11.31 10.59
N GLY A 91 -18.46 -11.54 11.69
CA GLY A 91 -18.02 -10.51 12.63
C GLY A 91 -17.08 -9.51 11.97
N LEU A 92 -16.14 -9.99 11.15
CA LEU A 92 -15.20 -9.13 10.41
C LEU A 92 -15.94 -8.27 9.36
N MET A 93 -16.90 -8.83 8.62
CA MET A 93 -17.70 -8.05 7.68
C MET A 93 -18.59 -7.03 8.41
N ALA A 94 -19.15 -7.38 9.56
CA ALA A 94 -19.92 -6.46 10.38
C ALA A 94 -19.05 -5.30 10.90
N LEU A 95 -17.81 -5.58 11.29
CA LEU A 95 -16.82 -4.58 11.70
C LEU A 95 -16.47 -3.62 10.55
N LYS A 96 -16.38 -4.15 9.33
CA LYS A 96 -16.12 -3.38 8.09
C LYS A 96 -17.30 -2.49 7.66
N GLY A 97 -18.43 -2.53 8.36
CA GLY A 97 -19.59 -1.72 8.01
C GLY A 97 -20.56 -2.39 7.05
N ALA A 98 -20.36 -3.66 6.67
CA ALA A 98 -21.27 -4.37 5.78
C ALA A 98 -22.62 -4.69 6.46
N ASP A 99 -23.73 -4.46 5.78
CA ASP A 99 -25.06 -4.76 6.28
C ASP A 99 -25.42 -6.26 6.16
N VAL A 100 -26.60 -6.63 6.66
CA VAL A 100 -27.04 -8.05 6.64
C VAL A 100 -27.21 -8.60 5.23
N ALA A 101 -27.63 -7.75 4.27
CA ALA A 101 -27.85 -8.16 2.89
C ALA A 101 -26.50 -8.38 2.18
N GLU A 102 -25.55 -7.47 2.36
CA GLU A 102 -24.20 -7.57 1.82
C GLU A 102 -23.46 -8.79 2.36
N ILE A 103 -23.57 -9.07 3.66
CA ILE A 103 -22.97 -10.25 4.28
C ILE A 103 -23.64 -11.53 3.76
N ALA A 104 -24.96 -11.52 3.59
CA ALA A 104 -25.71 -12.66 3.06
C ALA A 104 -25.29 -12.99 1.62
N GLU A 105 -25.15 -11.97 0.78
CA GLU A 105 -24.68 -12.09 -0.60
C GLU A 105 -23.24 -12.62 -0.65
N ALA A 106 -22.32 -11.99 0.09
CA ALA A 106 -20.91 -12.39 0.13
C ALA A 106 -20.69 -13.83 0.61
N ARG A 107 -21.58 -14.33 1.48
CA ARG A 107 -21.51 -15.67 2.07
C ARG A 107 -22.34 -16.72 1.34
N GLY A 108 -23.18 -16.32 0.38
CA GLY A 108 -24.19 -17.20 -0.21
C GLY A 108 -25.18 -17.77 0.83
N ALA A 109 -25.48 -17.00 1.87
CA ALA A 109 -26.34 -17.41 2.99
C ALA A 109 -27.65 -16.62 3.01
N ALA A 110 -28.70 -17.19 3.61
CA ALA A 110 -29.94 -16.43 3.81
C ALA A 110 -29.73 -15.30 4.84
N GLN A 111 -30.36 -14.14 4.63
CA GLN A 111 -30.29 -13.01 5.56
C GLN A 111 -30.73 -13.39 6.99
N GLY A 112 -31.71 -14.30 7.14
CA GLY A 112 -32.12 -14.82 8.45
C GLY A 112 -31.00 -15.57 9.18
N THR A 113 -30.20 -16.34 8.44
CA THR A 113 -29.02 -17.04 8.98
C THR A 113 -27.96 -16.05 9.45
N VAL A 114 -27.69 -15.01 8.66
CA VAL A 114 -26.74 -13.93 9.03
C VAL A 114 -27.21 -13.19 10.28
N ARG A 115 -28.50 -12.85 10.39
CA ARG A 115 -29.06 -12.23 11.61
C ARG A 115 -28.86 -13.11 12.83
N ALA A 116 -29.17 -14.41 12.73
CA ALA A 116 -28.98 -15.35 13.82
C ALA A 116 -27.49 -15.54 14.20
N GLN A 117 -26.57 -15.45 13.22
CA GLN A 117 -25.13 -15.47 13.48
C GLN A 117 -24.67 -14.19 14.18
N LEU A 118 -25.10 -13.00 13.72
CA LEU A 118 -24.78 -11.72 14.37
C LEU A 118 -25.30 -11.65 15.81
N THR A 119 -26.52 -12.11 16.07
CA THR A 119 -27.05 -12.16 17.44
C THR A 119 -26.19 -13.06 18.34
N ARG A 120 -25.74 -14.21 17.83
CA ARG A 120 -24.81 -15.10 18.57
C ARG A 120 -23.46 -14.45 18.82
N ILE A 121 -22.91 -13.77 17.82
CA ILE A 121 -21.64 -13.03 17.95
C ILE A 121 -21.77 -11.96 19.03
N TYR A 122 -22.81 -11.13 18.99
CA TYR A 122 -23.02 -10.08 19.99
C TYR A 122 -23.23 -10.65 21.40
N ALA A 123 -23.97 -11.75 21.52
CA ALA A 123 -24.14 -12.44 22.81
C ALA A 123 -22.81 -12.97 23.36
N LYS A 124 -21.96 -13.56 22.52
CA LYS A 124 -20.62 -14.05 22.90
C LYS A 124 -19.67 -12.91 23.28
N ALA A 125 -19.77 -11.78 22.58
CA ALA A 125 -19.01 -10.57 22.87
C ALA A 125 -19.55 -9.77 24.07
N GLY A 126 -20.70 -10.17 24.64
CA GLY A 126 -21.32 -9.47 25.77
C GLY A 126 -21.91 -8.10 25.43
N VAL A 127 -22.17 -7.83 24.15
CA VAL A 127 -22.68 -6.54 23.65
C VAL A 127 -24.12 -6.66 23.17
N SER A 128 -24.87 -5.56 23.25
CA SER A 128 -26.30 -5.54 22.90
C SER A 128 -26.59 -5.32 21.41
N GLY A 129 -25.57 -4.99 20.60
CA GLY A 129 -25.75 -4.80 19.17
C GLY A 129 -24.52 -4.32 18.41
N ARG A 130 -24.73 -4.06 17.12
CA ARG A 130 -23.68 -3.71 16.15
C ARG A 130 -22.84 -2.50 16.56
N ALA A 131 -23.49 -1.44 17.04
CA ALA A 131 -22.79 -0.21 17.43
C ALA A 131 -21.84 -0.46 18.61
N GLN A 132 -22.28 -1.21 19.63
CA GLN A 132 -21.44 -1.59 20.76
C GLN A 132 -20.33 -2.57 20.37
N PHE A 133 -20.63 -3.51 19.48
CA PHE A 133 -19.61 -4.41 18.93
C PHE A 133 -18.48 -3.65 18.23
N ALA A 134 -18.82 -2.68 17.38
CA ALA A 134 -17.82 -1.83 16.73
C ALA A 134 -17.09 -0.90 17.72
N ALA A 135 -17.81 -0.33 18.69
CA ALA A 135 -17.24 0.56 19.70
C ALA A 135 -16.18 -0.15 20.56
N TRP A 136 -16.38 -1.42 20.89
CA TRP A 136 -15.43 -2.22 21.67
C TRP A 136 -14.03 -2.21 21.04
N PHE A 137 -13.94 -2.36 19.72
CA PHE A 137 -12.66 -2.34 18.99
C PHE A 137 -12.07 -0.94 18.79
N VAL A 138 -12.89 0.11 18.90
CA VAL A 138 -12.41 1.50 18.82
C VAL A 138 -11.87 1.96 20.16
N GLU A 139 -12.48 1.52 21.27
CA GLU A 139 -12.00 1.83 22.63
C GLU A 139 -10.59 1.27 22.86
N ASP A 140 -10.34 0.02 22.45
CA ASP A 140 -9.01 -0.63 22.51
C ASP A 140 -7.95 0.01 21.57
N LEU A 141 -8.37 0.73 20.53
CA LEU A 141 -7.46 1.46 19.63
C LEU A 141 -7.10 2.86 20.17
N LEU A 142 -7.92 3.41 21.07
CA LEU A 142 -7.74 4.75 21.62
C LEU A 142 -6.93 4.76 22.93
N ASP A 143 -6.77 3.60 23.57
CA ASP A 143 -5.87 3.37 24.72
C ASP A 143 -4.43 3.04 24.27
#